data_AF-A0A316C146-F1
#
_entry.id   AF-A0A316C146-F1
#
_cell.length_a   1.000
_cell.length_b   1.000
_cell.length_c   1.000
_cell.angle_alpha   90.00
_cell.angle_beta   90.00
_cell.angle_gamma   90.00
#
_symmetry.space_group_name_H-M   'P 1'
#
loop_
_entity.id
_entity.type
_entity.pdbx_description
1 polymer ?
#
loop_
_entity_poly.entity_id
_entity_poly.type
_entity_poly.pdbx_seq_one_letter_code
_entity_poly.pdbx_strand_id
1 'polypeptide(L)' 'MPPSLPAKAGRFMAINVLIDGIVTVVFARLGREGLPIISMRPASNKERSL' A
#
# COMPACT_ATOMS: atom_id res chain seq x y z
N MET A 1 -2.25 9.26 8.31
CA MET A 1 -1.62 8.53 7.20
C MET A 1 -1.25 7.15 7.73
N PRO A 2 -1.62 6.05 7.05
CA PRO A 2 -1.27 4.71 7.53
C PRO A 2 0.26 4.53 7.53
N PRO A 3 0.81 3.65 8.39
CA PRO A 3 2.20 3.22 8.27
C PRO A 3 2.47 2.73 6.84
N SER A 4 3.45 3.34 6.19
CA SER A 4 3.69 3.11 4.77
C SER A 4 5.16 3.34 4.40
N LEU A 5 5.62 2.59 3.40
CA LEU A 5 6.92 2.75 2.79
C LEU A 5 6.81 3.64 1.53
N PRO A 6 7.84 4.44 1.20
CA PRO A 6 7.86 5.17 -0.05
C PRO A 6 7.90 4.19 -1.24
N ALA A 7 7.10 4.48 -2.26
CA ALA A 7 7.12 3.80 -3.54
C ALA A 7 7.63 4.75 -4.64
N LYS A 8 7.58 4.32 -5.89
CA LYS A 8 8.06 5.13 -7.03
C LYS A 8 7.11 6.30 -7.32
N ALA A 9 7.68 7.40 -7.78
CA ALA A 9 6.96 8.59 -8.28
C ALA A 9 5.98 9.21 -7.25
N GLY A 10 6.43 9.40 -6.01
CA GLY A 10 5.64 10.07 -4.97
C GLY A 10 4.45 9.26 -4.44
N ARG A 11 4.42 7.96 -4.73
CA ARG A 11 3.43 7.00 -4.22
C ARG A 11 3.92 6.39 -2.92
N PHE A 12 3.01 5.74 -2.21
CA PHE A 12 3.26 5.04 -0.97
C PHE A 12 2.74 3.62 -1.09
N MET A 13 3.35 2.70 -0.34
CA MET A 13 2.84 1.35 -0.20
C MET A 13 2.61 0.99 1.26
N ALA A 14 1.55 0.24 1.52
CA ALA A 14 1.28 -0.40 2.80
C ALA A 14 1.11 -1.90 2.57
N ILE A 15 1.63 -2.71 3.50
CA ILE A 15 1.54 -4.16 3.48
C ILE A 15 0.91 -4.57 4.81
N ASN A 16 -0.21 -5.29 4.76
CA ASN A 16 -0.88 -5.72 5.98
C ASN A 16 -1.81 -6.92 5.73
N VAL A 17 -2.29 -7.54 6.80
CA VAL A 17 -3.29 -8.58 6.78
C VAL A 17 -4.67 -7.96 6.50
N LEU A 18 -5.36 -8.53 5.51
CA LEU A 18 -6.78 -8.36 5.26
C LEU A 18 -7.47 -9.73 5.44
N ILE A 19 -8.81 -9.75 5.47
CA ILE A 19 -9.63 -10.95 5.71
C ILE A 19 -9.14 -12.18 4.93
N ASP A 20 -8.72 -12.00 3.67
CA ASP A 20 -8.30 -13.09 2.77
C ASP A 20 -6.78 -13.25 2.63
N GLY A 21 -5.99 -12.64 3.53
CA GLY A 21 -4.53 -12.79 3.57
C GLY A 21 -3.77 -11.47 3.53
N ILE A 22 -2.45 -11.54 3.30
CA ILE A 22 -1.58 -10.35 3.28
C ILE A 22 -1.73 -9.65 1.94
N VAL A 23 -2.07 -8.36 1.98
CA VAL A 23 -2.24 -7.50 0.80
C VAL A 23 -1.19 -6.39 0.78
N THR A 24 -0.73 -6.08 -0.43
CA THR A 24 0.04 -4.88 -0.74
C THR A 24 -0.88 -3.86 -1.39
N VAL A 25 -0.94 -2.67 -0.81
CA VAL A 25 -1.71 -1.53 -1.33
C VAL A 25 -0.74 -0.43 -1.73
N VAL A 26 -0.82 0.02 -2.99
CA VAL A 26 -0.10 1.22 -3.47
C VAL A 26 -1.11 2.35 -3.60
N PHE A 27 -0.81 3.49 -3.01
CA PHE A 27 -1.68 4.66 -2.99
C PHE A 27 -0.86 5.95 -3.19
N ALA A 28 -1.56 7.04 -3.51
CA ALA A 28 -0.99 8.38 -3.49
C ALA A 28 -1.76 9.25 -2.48
N ARG A 29 -1.21 10.41 -2.15
CA ARG A 29 -1.91 11.41 -1.33
C ARG A 29 -2.57 12.44 -2.23
N LEU A 30 -3.87 12.66 -2.04
CA LEU A 30 -4.58 13.78 -2.65
C LEU A 30 -5.00 14.76 -1.54
N GLY A 31 -4.15 15.75 -1.30
CA GLY A 31 -4.40 16.79 -0.30
C GLY A 31 -4.69 16.24 1.10
N ARG A 32 -5.82 16.66 1.66
CA ARG A 32 -6.40 16.10 2.89
C ARG A 32 -7.66 15.29 2.61
N GLU A 33 -8.16 15.35 1.38
CA GLU A 33 -9.45 14.80 1.01
C GLU A 33 -9.41 13.29 0.76
N GLY A 34 -8.25 12.71 0.41
CA GLY A 34 -8.22 11.28 0.11
C GLY A 34 -6.87 10.60 -0.07
N LEU A 35 -6.95 9.26 -0.05
CA LEU A 35 -5.87 8.33 -0.36
C LEU A 35 -6.31 7.43 -1.54
N PRO A 36 -6.22 7.92 -2.79
CA PRO A 36 -6.56 7.10 -3.96
C PRO A 36 -5.70 5.83 -4.01
N ILE A 37 -6.38 4.69 -4.11
CA ILE A 37 -5.74 3.38 -4.30
C ILE A 37 -5.41 3.23 -5.79
N ILE A 38 -4.13 3.04 -6.07
CA ILE A 38 -3.60 2.83 -7.42
C ILE A 38 -3.54 1.33 -7.74
N SER A 39 -3.23 0.50 -6.73
CA SER A 39 -3.18 -0.95 -6.86
C SER A 39 -3.44 -1.60 -5.51
N MET A 40 -4.26 -2.64 -5.49
CA MET A 40 -4.45 -3.54 -4.35
C MET A 40 -4.32 -4.97 -4.87
N ARG A 41 -3.46 -5.76 -4.23
CA ARG A 41 -3.15 -7.12 -4.65
C ARG A 41 -2.64 -7.96 -3.48
N PRO A 42 -2.68 -9.30 -3.57
CA PRO A 42 -1.95 -10.15 -2.63
C PRO A 42 -0.47 -9.78 -2.59
N ALA A 43 0.11 -9.73 -1.40
CA ALA A 43 1.51 -9.45 -1.21
C ALA A 43 2.37 -10.60 -1.76
N SER A 44 3.34 -10.25 -2.60
CA SER A 44 4.36 -11.19 -3.07
C SER A 44 5.27 -11.66 -1.92
N ASN A 45 6.00 -12.77 -2.12
CA ASN A 45 6.90 -13.29 -1.09
C ASN A 45 7.92 -12.26 -0.60
N LYS A 46 8.44 -11.42 -1.51
CA LYS A 46 9.37 -10.33 -1.17
C LYS A 46 8.68 -9.24 -0.36
N GLU A 47 7.44 -8.90 -0.70
CA GLU A 47 6.68 -7.88 0.03
C GLU A 47 6.32 -8.36 1.45
N ARG A 48 6.02 -9.66 1.62
CA ARG A 48 5.72 -10.25 2.94
C ARG A 48 6.90 -10.21 3.92
N SER A 49 8.12 -10.01 3.45
CA SER A 49 9.34 -9.96 4.26
C SER A 49 9.83 -8.53 4.55
N LEU A 50 9.07 -7.50 4.15
CA LEU A 50 9.35 -6.09 4.44
C LEU A 50 8.65 -5.65 5.73
#